data_AF-A0A954ESF5-F1
#
_entry.id   AF-A0A954ESF5-F1
#
_cell.length_a   1.000
_cell.length_b   1.000
_cell.length_c   1.000
_cell.angle_alpha   90.00
_cell.angle_beta   90.00
_cell.angle_gamma   90.00
#
_symmetry.space_group_name_H-M   'P 1'
#
loop_
_entity.id
_entity.type
_entity.pdbx_description
1 polymer ?
#
loop_
_entity_poly.entity_id
_entity_poly.type
_entity_poly.pdbx_seq_one_letter_code
_entity_poly.pdbx_strand_id
1 'polypeptide(L)'
;MMIVAAMSVVTAKLIDSPPLGSANDRSRWCTVWSLVERGTYQIDEIRKVPGWDTIDLVKHEGHFYSSKPPLLPYLVSEIYRAIRRLTGWTLTSHTEEITNIILFLINILPMGIALWALYGCIRRHCDNVFGQLFLLTAACWGTLLLPFLTVFNNHTIATTAFIFAIVLAVQIIADGRHHPWRHAACGLFAGWGVCNELPAALLGIALFLLLCWHSCWKRTAMWFVTFSLIPIGGFFITNYHATGGWKPFYMYYGTEKYEFVHEGIPSYWLDPKGVDKPRDTPLEYFTHCTIGHHGILSLTPIYLLTLWSWLLPATWRKRPLRLLFALSVALTLAVLAFYLSRTANYNYGGVSVALRWTLWLTPFWLLSMIPVLEQWGRSLWFRILVTVLLTPSIFSAWYPGNAPWTQPWIYQWMKSAKWIDYSDGRPQFDRKHFSWISELPDGDLQEDYWITFSAVGTDGEFEEIKLQDGGRANARERIITITRTDSDESVRQFVVDMEAFQGGEPVVEFLVRRNDGEPLTDEDREFFSGVSGPSQYFSSRVRFERSRLRRDAFKTHQGYSYVTIKGQNGRTVKQIRDVWYCEDVPFGILKWEDRVIDARTNAVLSRKFWHAADAGKIFATSSDGEE
;
A
#
# COMPACT_ATOMS: atom_id res chain seq x y z
N MET A 1 -19.16 30.62 -1.43
CA MET A 1 -20.11 29.57 -1.04
C MET A 1 -19.71 28.20 -1.56
N MET A 2 -19.59 27.97 -2.88
CA MET A 2 -19.23 26.65 -3.43
C MET A 2 -17.94 26.03 -2.86
N ILE A 3 -16.85 26.80 -2.77
CA ILE A 3 -15.58 26.32 -2.18
C ILE A 3 -15.77 25.92 -0.72
N VAL A 4 -16.47 26.75 0.06
CA VAL A 4 -16.76 26.46 1.48
C VAL A 4 -17.59 25.19 1.63
N ALA A 5 -18.61 25.01 0.79
CA ALA A 5 -19.43 23.80 0.78
C ALA A 5 -18.58 22.56 0.47
N ALA A 6 -17.75 22.61 -0.58
CA ALA A 6 -16.86 21.50 -0.93
C ALA A 6 -15.89 21.15 0.20
N MET A 7 -15.20 22.15 0.78
CA MET A 7 -14.27 21.91 1.89
C MET A 7 -14.98 21.44 3.15
N SER A 8 -16.23 21.86 3.40
CA SER A 8 -17.03 21.38 4.53
C SER A 8 -17.39 19.90 4.36
N VAL A 9 -17.80 19.48 3.16
CA VAL A 9 -18.07 18.06 2.89
C VAL A 9 -16.80 17.22 2.98
N VAL A 10 -15.66 17.71 2.47
CA VAL A 10 -14.37 17.03 2.63
C VAL A 10 -13.96 16.94 4.11
N THR A 11 -14.23 17.97 4.91
CA THR A 11 -13.98 17.95 6.36
C THR A 11 -14.86 16.92 7.07
N ALA A 12 -16.15 16.83 6.70
CA ALA A 12 -17.03 15.80 7.24
C ALA A 12 -16.53 14.39 6.87
N LYS A 13 -16.04 14.20 5.64
CA LYS A 13 -15.40 12.94 5.24
C LYS A 13 -14.14 12.63 6.06
N LEU A 14 -13.26 13.61 6.26
CA LEU A 14 -12.06 13.44 7.08
C LEU A 14 -12.41 12.91 8.48
N ILE A 15 -13.48 13.43 9.09
CA ILE A 15 -13.93 12.98 10.42
C ILE A 15 -14.48 11.54 10.37
N ASP A 16 -15.12 11.12 9.28
CA ASP A 16 -15.62 9.75 9.09
C ASP A 16 -14.52 8.75 8.64
N SER A 17 -13.34 9.25 8.27
CA SER A 17 -12.23 8.45 7.78
C SER A 17 -11.42 7.86 8.94
N PRO A 18 -11.20 6.53 8.99
CA PRO A 18 -10.30 5.97 9.97
C PRO A 18 -8.87 6.49 9.73
N PRO A 19 -8.12 6.86 10.80
CA PRO A 19 -6.76 7.33 10.65
C PRO A 19 -5.84 6.20 10.18
N LEU A 20 -4.66 6.56 9.67
CA LEU A 20 -3.61 5.59 9.31
C LEU A 20 -4.04 4.59 8.22
N GLY A 21 -4.89 5.04 7.29
CA GLY A 21 -5.61 4.19 6.33
C GLY A 21 -4.75 3.47 5.28
N SER A 22 -3.44 3.73 5.21
CA SER A 22 -2.51 2.95 4.38
C SER A 22 -1.09 2.95 4.91
N ALA A 23 -0.28 2.03 4.40
CA ALA A 23 1.17 2.01 4.64
C ALA A 23 1.83 3.35 4.26
N ASN A 24 1.38 3.98 3.19
CA ASN A 24 1.90 5.27 2.71
C ASN A 24 1.69 6.39 3.73
N ASP A 25 0.48 6.44 4.30
CA ASP A 25 0.09 7.39 5.35
C ASP A 25 0.85 7.10 6.65
N ARG A 26 0.81 5.84 7.10
CA ARG A 26 1.50 5.36 8.32
C ARG A 26 2.99 5.67 8.33
N SER A 27 3.67 5.50 7.20
CA SER A 27 5.10 5.80 7.07
C SER A 27 5.43 7.26 7.45
N ARG A 28 4.61 8.21 7.04
CA ARG A 28 4.80 9.63 7.41
C ARG A 28 4.47 9.90 8.86
N TRP A 29 3.37 9.33 9.36
CA TRP A 29 2.98 9.48 10.77
C TRP A 29 3.99 8.87 11.73
N CYS A 30 4.61 7.73 11.37
CA CYS A 30 5.69 7.15 12.16
C CYS A 30 6.85 8.12 12.33
N THR A 31 7.24 8.83 11.26
CA THR A 31 8.27 9.87 11.34
C THR A 31 7.83 11.04 12.23
N VAL A 32 6.59 11.52 12.09
CA VAL A 32 6.04 12.60 12.93
C VAL A 32 6.09 12.22 14.41
N TRP A 33 5.63 11.02 14.75
CA TRP A 33 5.67 10.50 16.12
C TRP A 33 7.11 10.42 16.63
N SER A 34 8.02 9.84 15.85
CA SER A 34 9.41 9.59 16.27
C SER A 34 10.18 10.90 16.49
N LEU A 35 9.94 11.91 15.67
CA LEU A 35 10.54 13.23 15.85
C LEU A 35 10.06 13.93 17.13
N VAL A 36 8.81 13.77 17.52
CA VAL A 36 8.26 14.42 18.73
C VAL A 36 8.54 13.63 20.00
N GLU A 37 8.37 12.31 19.97
CA GLU A 37 8.45 11.46 21.17
C GLU A 37 9.86 10.93 21.45
N ARG A 38 10.72 10.87 20.42
CA ARG A 38 12.07 10.30 20.51
C ARG A 38 13.18 11.20 19.96
N GLY A 39 12.85 12.29 19.28
CA GLY A 39 13.83 13.20 18.70
C GLY A 39 14.67 12.57 17.58
N THR A 40 14.13 11.56 16.88
CA THR A 40 14.85 10.81 15.85
C THR A 40 13.96 10.54 14.62
N TYR A 41 14.59 10.25 13.48
CA TYR A 41 13.90 9.77 12.27
C TYR A 41 13.69 8.25 12.26
N GLN A 42 14.28 7.53 13.21
CA GLN A 42 14.12 6.09 13.37
C GLN A 42 12.69 5.76 13.80
N ILE A 43 12.05 4.83 13.10
CA ILE A 43 10.65 4.44 13.33
C ILE A 43 10.51 3.05 13.98
N ASP A 44 11.59 2.49 14.52
CA ASP A 44 11.64 1.11 15.04
C ASP A 44 10.60 0.84 16.14
N GLU A 45 10.38 1.81 17.03
CA GLU A 45 9.51 1.66 18.19
C GLU A 45 8.03 1.74 17.81
N ILE A 46 7.63 2.81 17.13
CA ILE A 46 6.22 3.07 16.83
C ILE A 46 5.61 1.99 15.93
N ARG A 47 6.40 1.39 15.04
CA ARG A 47 5.94 0.29 14.19
C ARG A 47 5.51 -0.95 14.96
N LYS A 48 6.00 -1.14 16.19
CA LYS A 48 5.58 -2.25 17.06
C LYS A 48 4.21 -2.02 17.68
N VAL A 49 3.68 -0.80 17.61
CA VAL A 49 2.33 -0.48 18.07
C VAL A 49 1.31 -1.01 17.05
N PRO A 50 0.28 -1.78 17.48
CA PRO A 50 -0.74 -2.29 16.58
C PRO A 50 -1.35 -1.18 15.71
N GLY A 51 -1.41 -1.43 14.40
CA GLY A 51 -1.97 -0.48 13.43
C GLY A 51 -0.99 0.58 12.89
N TRP A 52 0.27 0.63 13.36
CA TRP A 52 1.27 1.62 12.91
C TRP A 52 2.28 1.09 11.88
N ASP A 53 2.43 -0.23 11.75
CA ASP A 53 3.41 -0.82 10.84
C ASP A 53 3.17 -0.48 9.36
N THR A 54 4.24 -0.43 8.57
CA THR A 54 4.20 0.02 7.16
C THR A 54 5.17 -0.76 6.28
N ILE A 55 4.80 -0.97 5.02
CA ILE A 55 5.70 -1.48 3.98
C ILE A 55 6.51 -0.35 3.31
N ASP A 56 6.12 0.90 3.50
CA ASP A 56 6.75 2.08 2.88
C ASP A 56 7.95 2.56 3.70
N LEU A 57 8.90 1.66 3.97
CA LEU A 57 10.07 1.90 4.81
C LEU A 57 11.35 1.38 4.19
N VAL A 58 12.48 1.80 4.76
CA VAL A 58 13.82 1.35 4.40
C VAL A 58 14.59 0.93 5.65
N LYS A 59 15.59 0.06 5.47
CA LYS A 59 16.55 -0.30 6.51
C LYS A 59 17.87 0.42 6.24
N HIS A 60 18.40 1.11 7.25
CA HIS A 60 19.67 1.80 7.15
C HIS A 60 20.39 1.74 8.49
N GLU A 61 21.65 1.27 8.50
CA GLU A 61 22.47 1.16 9.72
C GLU A 61 21.76 0.43 10.88
N GLY A 62 21.06 -0.65 10.56
CA GLY A 62 20.36 -1.48 11.55
C GLY A 62 18.98 -0.95 11.99
N HIS A 63 18.59 0.26 11.56
CA HIS A 63 17.34 0.92 11.94
C HIS A 63 16.37 1.07 10.78
N PHE A 64 15.08 1.21 11.10
CA PHE A 64 14.03 1.49 10.13
C PHE A 64 13.72 2.96 10.00
N TYR A 65 13.52 3.41 8.77
CA TYR A 65 13.15 4.78 8.43
C TYR A 65 11.99 4.81 7.44
N SER A 66 11.22 5.90 7.45
CA SER A 66 10.27 6.20 6.38
C SER A 66 10.98 6.33 5.03
N SER A 67 10.43 5.70 4.00
CA SER A 67 10.86 5.89 2.60
C SER A 67 10.54 7.29 2.05
N LYS A 68 9.67 8.07 2.72
CA LYS A 68 9.17 9.35 2.24
C LYS A 68 10.14 10.50 2.59
N PRO A 69 10.21 11.55 1.75
CA PRO A 69 11.04 12.72 2.06
C PRO A 69 10.73 13.32 3.45
N PRO A 70 11.76 13.66 4.24
CA PRO A 70 11.61 13.98 5.66
C PRO A 70 11.11 15.41 5.95
N LEU A 71 11.21 16.33 4.99
CA LEU A 71 10.86 17.75 5.21
C LEU A 71 9.39 17.94 5.64
N LEU A 72 8.45 17.32 4.92
CA LEU A 72 7.03 17.47 5.23
C LEU A 72 6.66 16.86 6.60
N PRO A 73 7.04 15.60 6.92
CA PRO A 73 6.89 15.05 8.26
C PRO A 73 7.55 15.89 9.36
N TYR A 74 8.72 16.50 9.09
CA TYR A 74 9.37 17.38 10.05
C TYR A 74 8.50 18.59 10.39
N LEU A 75 7.99 19.31 9.38
CA LEU A 75 7.11 20.46 9.62
C LEU A 75 5.80 20.07 10.32
N VAL A 76 5.25 18.90 9.97
CA VAL A 76 4.06 18.37 10.64
C VAL A 76 4.35 17.97 12.10
N SER A 77 5.56 17.51 12.40
CA SER A 77 5.99 17.22 13.78
C SER A 77 5.97 18.47 14.66
N GLU A 78 6.24 19.65 14.10
CA GLU A 78 6.15 20.92 14.82
C GLU A 78 4.69 21.28 15.15
N ILE A 79 3.76 21.02 14.24
CA ILE A 79 2.31 21.20 14.48
C ILE A 79 1.84 20.22 15.56
N TYR A 80 2.22 18.94 15.45
CA TYR A 80 1.89 17.93 16.47
C TYR A 80 2.46 18.31 17.85
N ARG A 81 3.70 18.80 17.91
CA ARG A 81 4.32 19.26 19.17
C ARG A 81 3.54 20.40 19.81
N ALA A 82 3.01 21.33 19.00
CA ALA A 82 2.16 22.41 19.49
C ALA A 82 0.83 21.87 20.05
N ILE A 83 0.15 20.97 19.33
CA ILE A 83 -1.10 20.33 19.79
C ILE A 83 -0.86 19.61 21.12
N ARG A 84 0.18 18.78 21.19
CA ARG A 84 0.54 18.04 22.41
C ARG A 84 0.80 18.95 23.59
N ARG A 85 1.47 20.09 23.41
CA ARG A 85 1.72 21.07 24.49
C ARG A 85 0.43 21.74 24.97
N LEU A 86 -0.54 21.93 24.09
CA LEU A 86 -1.80 22.61 24.40
C LEU A 86 -2.85 21.68 25.01
N THR A 87 -2.92 20.43 24.57
CA THR A 87 -3.98 19.48 24.97
C THR A 87 -3.50 18.32 25.84
N GLY A 88 -2.18 18.05 25.86
CA GLY A 88 -1.62 16.84 26.46
C GLY A 88 -1.82 15.57 25.62
N TRP A 89 -2.50 15.66 24.47
CA TRP A 89 -2.78 14.50 23.63
C TRP A 89 -1.54 13.97 22.92
N THR A 90 -1.46 12.66 22.78
CA THR A 90 -0.42 11.98 22.01
C THR A 90 -1.01 11.25 20.82
N LEU A 91 -0.21 11.09 19.76
CA LEU A 91 -0.60 10.36 18.55
C LEU A 91 -0.99 8.90 18.82
N THR A 92 -0.63 8.32 19.97
CA THR A 92 -1.03 6.96 20.37
C THR A 92 -2.25 6.92 21.29
N SER A 93 -2.64 8.04 21.91
CA SER A 93 -3.80 8.11 22.80
C SER A 93 -5.04 8.71 22.13
N HIS A 94 -4.85 9.71 21.26
CA HIS A 94 -5.90 10.45 20.56
C HIS A 94 -5.53 10.55 19.07
N THR A 95 -5.29 9.39 18.46
CA THR A 95 -4.81 9.28 17.08
C THR A 95 -5.72 10.05 16.13
N GLU A 96 -7.02 9.79 16.20
CA GLU A 96 -8.02 10.32 15.28
C GLU A 96 -8.11 11.84 15.36
N GLU A 97 -8.26 12.40 16.57
CA GLU A 97 -8.39 13.84 16.79
C GLU A 97 -7.15 14.59 16.30
N ILE A 98 -5.95 14.10 16.64
CA ILE A 98 -4.70 14.74 16.22
C ILE A 98 -4.55 14.67 14.71
N THR A 99 -4.78 13.51 14.09
CA THR A 99 -4.65 13.39 12.63
C THR A 99 -5.68 14.27 11.93
N ASN A 100 -6.91 14.35 12.41
CA ASN A 100 -7.97 15.17 11.80
C ASN A 100 -7.65 16.66 11.88
N ILE A 101 -7.20 17.15 13.04
CA ILE A 101 -6.78 18.56 13.20
C ILE A 101 -5.64 18.88 12.24
N ILE A 102 -4.60 18.05 12.20
CA ILE A 102 -3.43 18.29 11.35
C ILE A 102 -3.81 18.24 9.87
N LEU A 103 -4.53 17.21 9.43
CA LEU A 103 -4.92 17.05 8.03
C LEU A 103 -5.84 18.18 7.55
N PHE A 104 -6.74 18.66 8.41
CA PHE A 104 -7.51 19.86 8.12
C PHE A 104 -6.59 21.08 7.88
N LEU A 105 -5.59 21.29 8.74
CA LEU A 105 -4.67 22.43 8.68
C LEU A 105 -3.70 22.37 7.49
N ILE A 106 -3.22 21.19 7.11
CA ILE A 106 -2.20 21.06 6.06
C ILE A 106 -2.79 20.78 4.67
N ASN A 107 -3.97 20.14 4.58
CA ASN A 107 -4.59 19.79 3.30
C ASN A 107 -5.81 20.68 3.01
N ILE A 108 -6.86 20.58 3.83
CA ILE A 108 -8.20 21.11 3.50
C ILE A 108 -8.20 22.64 3.51
N LEU A 109 -7.72 23.27 4.58
CA LEU A 109 -7.70 24.72 4.73
C LEU A 109 -6.83 25.38 3.64
N PRO A 110 -5.57 24.95 3.40
CA PRO A 110 -4.74 25.49 2.32
C PRO A 110 -5.34 25.26 0.93
N MET A 111 -5.96 24.09 0.68
CA MET A 111 -6.66 23.82 -0.57
C MET A 111 -7.82 24.79 -0.79
N GLY A 112 -8.64 25.07 0.23
CA GLY A 112 -9.73 26.04 0.14
C GLY A 112 -9.24 27.44 -0.26
N ILE A 113 -8.12 27.89 0.33
CA ILE A 113 -7.50 29.18 -0.01
C ILE A 113 -6.92 29.16 -1.43
N ALA A 114 -6.27 28.06 -1.83
CA ALA A 114 -5.73 27.87 -3.17
C ALA A 114 -6.84 27.88 -4.23
N LEU A 115 -7.96 27.19 -4.00
CA LEU A 115 -9.14 27.22 -4.88
C LEU A 115 -9.73 28.63 -5.00
N TRP A 116 -9.71 29.41 -3.92
CA TRP A 116 -10.16 30.81 -3.96
C TRP A 116 -9.21 31.67 -4.83
N ALA A 117 -7.89 31.51 -4.68
CA ALA A 117 -6.90 32.18 -5.52
C ALA A 117 -7.02 31.77 -7.00
N LEU A 118 -7.22 30.47 -7.26
CA LEU A 118 -7.45 29.92 -8.59
C LEU A 118 -8.72 30.48 -9.22
N TYR A 119 -9.82 30.57 -8.46
CA TYR A 119 -11.05 31.21 -8.92
C TYR A 119 -10.84 32.68 -9.29
N GLY A 120 -10.09 33.43 -8.48
CA GLY A 120 -9.71 34.80 -8.80
C GLY A 120 -8.87 34.90 -10.09
N CYS A 121 -8.12 33.87 -10.46
CA CYS A 121 -7.43 33.76 -11.74
C CYS A 121 -8.40 33.43 -12.89
N ILE A 122 -9.29 32.45 -12.69
CA ILE A 122 -10.32 32.07 -13.66
C ILE A 122 -11.19 33.27 -14.02
N ARG A 123 -11.68 34.03 -13.04
CA ARG A 123 -12.50 35.23 -13.26
C ARG A 123 -11.83 36.32 -14.09
N ARG A 124 -10.49 36.42 -14.03
CA ARG A 124 -9.71 37.43 -14.76
C ARG A 124 -9.43 37.04 -16.21
N HIS A 125 -9.44 35.75 -16.52
CA HIS A 125 -8.99 35.23 -17.81
C HIS A 125 -10.02 34.37 -18.55
N CYS A 126 -11.22 34.20 -17.98
CA CYS A 126 -12.35 33.53 -18.60
C CYS A 126 -13.57 34.46 -18.53
N ASP A 127 -13.96 35.09 -19.63
CA ASP A 127 -15.09 36.03 -19.68
C ASP A 127 -16.45 35.32 -19.64
N ASN A 128 -16.48 34.03 -20.02
CA ASN A 128 -17.70 33.25 -20.07
C ASN A 128 -18.14 32.81 -18.66
N VAL A 129 -19.26 33.34 -18.17
CA VAL A 129 -19.83 33.02 -16.84
C VAL A 129 -20.05 31.52 -16.63
N PHE A 130 -20.58 30.82 -17.65
CA PHE A 130 -20.74 29.37 -17.58
C PHE A 130 -19.38 28.67 -17.46
N GLY A 131 -18.39 29.10 -18.25
CA GLY A 131 -17.02 28.59 -18.16
C GLY A 131 -16.40 28.79 -16.76
N GLN A 132 -16.58 29.97 -16.16
CA GLN A 132 -16.12 30.23 -14.78
C GLN A 132 -16.78 29.29 -13.77
N LEU A 133 -18.11 29.11 -13.84
CA LEU A 133 -18.86 28.24 -12.94
C LEU A 133 -18.49 26.77 -13.15
N PHE A 134 -18.34 26.34 -14.41
CA PHE A 134 -17.92 24.99 -14.75
C PHE A 134 -16.53 24.68 -14.20
N LEU A 135 -15.55 25.55 -14.41
CA LEU A 135 -14.18 25.37 -13.90
C LEU A 135 -14.14 25.33 -12.37
N LEU A 136 -14.88 26.21 -11.71
CA LEU A 136 -14.96 26.20 -10.26
C LEU A 136 -15.62 24.91 -9.73
N THR A 137 -16.69 24.47 -10.38
CA THR A 137 -17.39 23.22 -10.03
C THR A 137 -16.47 22.02 -10.23
N ALA A 138 -15.79 21.95 -11.38
CA ALA A 138 -14.81 20.91 -11.69
C ALA A 138 -13.69 20.87 -10.65
N ALA A 139 -13.10 22.01 -10.31
CA ALA A 139 -12.04 22.09 -9.30
C ALA A 139 -12.51 21.65 -7.90
N CYS A 140 -13.73 22.03 -7.51
CA CYS A 140 -14.28 21.74 -6.19
C CYS A 140 -14.83 20.32 -6.04
N TRP A 141 -15.29 19.70 -7.12
CA TRP A 141 -16.07 18.44 -7.04
C TRP A 141 -15.62 17.34 -8.00
N GLY A 142 -14.96 17.69 -9.10
CA GLY A 142 -14.72 16.78 -10.23
C GLY A 142 -13.26 16.37 -10.44
N THR A 143 -12.37 16.62 -9.47
CA THR A 143 -10.97 16.19 -9.59
C THR A 143 -10.64 15.08 -8.60
N LEU A 144 -9.82 14.12 -9.03
CA LEU A 144 -9.29 13.04 -8.19
C LEU A 144 -8.30 13.51 -7.13
N LEU A 145 -8.12 14.81 -6.95
CA LEU A 145 -7.35 15.38 -5.84
C LEU A 145 -8.15 15.34 -4.53
N LEU A 146 -9.48 15.41 -4.60
CA LEU A 146 -10.36 15.50 -3.42
C LEU A 146 -10.21 14.33 -2.45
N PRO A 147 -10.15 13.06 -2.90
CA PRO A 147 -9.94 11.92 -2.01
C PRO A 147 -8.64 12.00 -1.21
N PHE A 148 -7.63 12.70 -1.73
CA PHE A 148 -6.33 12.84 -1.06
C PHE A 148 -6.34 13.88 0.05
N LEU A 149 -7.34 14.76 0.13
CA LEU A 149 -7.38 15.78 1.16
C LEU A 149 -7.55 15.19 2.58
N THR A 150 -8.08 13.97 2.69
CA THR A 150 -8.36 13.31 3.97
C THR A 150 -7.23 12.42 4.49
N VAL A 151 -6.05 12.42 3.85
CA VAL A 151 -4.92 11.55 4.25
C VAL A 151 -3.58 12.27 4.21
N PHE A 152 -2.55 11.78 4.92
CA PHE A 152 -1.24 12.42 4.90
C PHE A 152 -0.47 12.03 3.63
N ASN A 153 -0.38 12.97 2.69
CA ASN A 153 0.27 12.75 1.40
C ASN A 153 1.00 14.02 0.93
N ASN A 154 1.91 13.84 -0.03
CA ASN A 154 2.68 14.93 -0.63
C ASN A 154 1.97 15.55 -1.85
N HIS A 155 1.10 14.82 -2.53
CA HIS A 155 0.48 15.28 -3.78
C HIS A 155 -0.43 16.49 -3.57
N THR A 156 -1.28 16.48 -2.54
CA THR A 156 -2.15 17.63 -2.21
C THR A 156 -1.35 18.86 -1.80
N ILE A 157 -0.31 18.67 -0.99
CA ILE A 157 0.62 19.71 -0.59
C ILE A 157 1.30 20.35 -1.81
N ALA A 158 1.81 19.52 -2.72
CA ALA A 158 2.44 19.98 -3.96
C ALA A 158 1.45 20.70 -4.88
N THR A 159 0.25 20.14 -5.10
CA THR A 159 -0.78 20.76 -5.94
C THR A 159 -1.23 22.11 -5.39
N THR A 160 -1.47 22.21 -4.08
CA THR A 160 -1.81 23.48 -3.41
C THR A 160 -0.71 24.52 -3.62
N ALA A 161 0.55 24.13 -3.45
CA ALA A 161 1.70 25.01 -3.70
C ALA A 161 1.75 25.48 -5.15
N PHE A 162 1.56 24.57 -6.11
CA PHE A 162 1.57 24.92 -7.53
C PHE A 162 0.39 25.79 -7.93
N ILE A 163 -0.80 25.65 -7.34
CA ILE A 163 -1.90 26.59 -7.57
C ILE A 163 -1.45 28.02 -7.22
N PHE A 164 -0.85 28.24 -6.05
CA PHE A 164 -0.33 29.56 -5.67
C PHE A 164 0.77 30.04 -6.61
N ALA A 165 1.74 29.18 -6.94
CA ALA A 165 2.84 29.52 -7.84
C ALA A 165 2.32 29.91 -9.24
N ILE A 166 1.37 29.15 -9.79
CA ILE A 166 0.74 29.41 -11.10
C ILE A 166 -0.03 30.73 -11.06
N VAL A 167 -0.87 30.96 -10.04
CA VAL A 167 -1.64 32.20 -9.93
C VAL A 167 -0.71 33.42 -9.86
N LEU A 168 0.40 33.32 -9.13
CA LEU A 168 1.41 34.38 -9.05
C LEU A 168 2.16 34.55 -10.38
N ALA A 169 2.56 33.46 -11.03
CA ALA A 169 3.21 33.50 -12.34
C ALA A 169 2.31 34.13 -13.40
N VAL A 170 1.02 33.80 -13.41
CA VAL A 170 0.02 34.42 -14.30
C VAL A 170 -0.09 35.91 -14.01
N GLN A 171 -0.16 36.34 -12.74
CA GLN A 171 -0.18 37.77 -12.41
C GLN A 171 1.07 38.50 -12.92
N ILE A 172 2.25 37.87 -12.87
CA ILE A 172 3.48 38.50 -13.33
C ILE A 172 3.54 38.55 -14.87
N ILE A 173 3.23 37.43 -15.53
CA ILE A 173 3.42 37.25 -16.99
C ILE A 173 2.25 37.83 -17.80
N ALA A 174 1.02 37.54 -17.39
CA ALA A 174 -0.20 37.90 -18.13
C ALA A 174 -0.75 39.28 -17.70
N ASP A 175 -0.72 39.59 -16.39
CA ASP A 175 -1.27 40.87 -15.89
C ASP A 175 -0.21 41.97 -15.74
N GLY A 176 1.06 41.69 -16.03
CA GLY A 176 2.16 42.67 -15.92
C GLY A 176 2.47 43.12 -14.49
N ARG A 177 2.11 42.34 -13.47
CA ARG A 177 2.28 42.72 -12.05
C ARG A 177 3.64 42.29 -11.53
N HIS A 178 4.67 43.09 -11.81
CA HIS A 178 6.06 42.69 -11.59
C HIS A 178 6.61 42.88 -10.16
N HIS A 179 5.79 43.13 -9.13
CA HIS A 179 6.31 43.43 -7.78
C HIS A 179 7.23 42.32 -7.22
N PRO A 180 8.31 42.68 -6.50
CA PRO A 180 9.28 41.74 -5.93
C PRO A 180 8.68 40.60 -5.10
N TRP A 181 7.73 40.92 -4.22
CA TRP A 181 7.10 39.94 -3.33
C TRP A 181 6.38 38.83 -4.11
N ARG A 182 5.87 39.10 -5.33
CA ARG A 182 5.23 38.07 -6.16
C ARG A 182 6.25 37.06 -6.68
N HIS A 183 7.45 37.53 -7.02
CA HIS A 183 8.55 36.65 -7.44
C HIS A 183 9.03 35.82 -6.25
N ALA A 184 9.18 36.43 -5.08
CA ALA A 184 9.53 35.75 -3.84
C ALA A 184 8.51 34.66 -3.47
N ALA A 185 7.22 35.01 -3.42
CA ALA A 185 6.17 34.06 -3.11
C ALA A 185 6.05 32.96 -4.18
N CYS A 186 6.19 33.30 -5.47
CA CYS A 186 6.18 32.32 -6.54
C CYS A 186 7.35 31.33 -6.40
N GLY A 187 8.55 31.82 -6.07
CA GLY A 187 9.71 30.98 -5.79
C GLY A 187 9.49 30.08 -4.59
N LEU A 188 9.01 30.64 -3.47
CA LEU A 188 8.70 29.89 -2.26
C LEU A 188 7.74 28.72 -2.54
N PHE A 189 6.61 28.99 -3.20
CA PHE A 189 5.61 27.97 -3.51
C PHE A 189 6.07 26.98 -4.59
N ALA A 190 6.83 27.42 -5.59
CA ALA A 190 7.42 26.53 -6.58
C ALA A 190 8.44 25.58 -5.93
N GLY A 191 9.36 26.10 -5.13
CA GLY A 191 10.33 25.31 -4.37
C GLY A 191 9.65 24.34 -3.40
N TRP A 192 8.62 24.79 -2.68
CA TRP A 192 7.83 23.95 -1.78
C TRP A 192 7.12 22.81 -2.54
N GLY A 193 6.52 23.11 -3.68
CA GLY A 193 5.90 22.09 -4.54
C GLY A 193 6.90 21.07 -5.04
N VAL A 194 8.09 21.49 -5.49
CA VAL A 194 9.18 20.60 -5.95
C VAL A 194 9.68 19.67 -4.84
N CYS A 195 9.83 20.18 -3.61
CA CYS A 195 10.27 19.37 -2.48
C CYS A 195 9.26 18.28 -2.09
N ASN A 196 7.99 18.47 -2.45
CA ASN A 196 6.92 17.50 -2.22
C ASN A 196 6.61 16.65 -3.47
N GLU A 197 7.09 17.01 -4.65
CA GLU A 197 6.85 16.27 -5.89
C GLU A 197 8.08 16.40 -6.81
N LEU A 198 9.02 15.47 -6.69
CA LEU A 198 10.32 15.55 -7.39
C LEU A 198 10.19 15.66 -8.93
N PRO A 199 9.28 14.94 -9.63
CA PRO A 199 9.07 15.14 -11.06
C PRO A 199 8.70 16.57 -11.45
N ALA A 200 8.14 17.36 -10.53
CA ALA A 200 7.78 18.75 -10.76
C ALA A 200 8.97 19.71 -10.72
N ALA A 201 10.21 19.25 -10.51
CA ALA A 201 11.41 20.08 -10.66
C ALA A 201 11.46 20.81 -12.02
N LEU A 202 10.98 20.17 -13.09
CA LEU A 202 10.85 20.77 -14.41
C LEU A 202 9.96 22.02 -14.40
N LEU A 203 8.88 22.02 -13.62
CA LEU A 203 8.01 23.18 -13.48
C LEU A 203 8.74 24.34 -12.76
N GLY A 204 9.49 24.05 -11.69
CA GLY A 204 10.27 25.07 -10.99
C GLY A 204 11.26 25.78 -11.92
N ILE A 205 11.97 25.00 -12.74
CA ILE A 205 12.90 25.52 -13.76
C ILE A 205 12.14 26.32 -14.82
N ALA A 206 11.05 25.78 -15.35
CA ALA A 206 10.25 26.47 -16.37
C ALA A 206 9.70 27.81 -15.87
N LEU A 207 9.17 27.87 -14.65
CA LEU A 207 8.69 29.12 -14.05
C LEU A 207 9.82 30.13 -13.88
N PHE A 208 10.99 29.70 -13.40
CA PHE A 208 12.16 30.57 -13.29
C PHE A 208 12.53 31.19 -14.66
N LEU A 209 12.67 30.36 -15.70
CA LEU A 209 13.04 30.82 -17.03
C LEU A 209 11.98 31.76 -17.63
N LEU A 210 10.70 31.41 -17.50
CA LEU A 210 9.59 32.25 -17.98
C LEU A 210 9.54 33.61 -17.27
N LEU A 211 9.75 33.64 -15.96
CA LEU A 211 9.78 34.89 -15.20
C LEU A 211 11.03 35.74 -15.49
N CYS A 212 12.18 35.11 -15.72
CA CYS A 212 13.38 35.80 -16.19
C CYS A 212 13.16 36.47 -17.54
N TRP A 213 12.46 35.79 -18.45
CA TRP A 213 12.14 36.29 -19.79
C TRP A 213 11.10 37.41 -19.78
N HIS A 214 10.01 37.26 -19.01
CA HIS A 214 8.84 38.15 -19.09
C HIS A 214 8.80 39.28 -18.06
N SER A 215 9.64 39.26 -17.03
CA SER A 215 9.70 40.35 -16.04
C SER A 215 11.06 41.01 -16.02
N CYS A 216 12.00 40.48 -15.26
CA CYS A 216 13.36 40.98 -15.17
C CYS A 216 14.23 39.90 -14.53
N TRP A 217 15.23 39.41 -15.27
CA TRP A 217 16.09 38.33 -14.78
C TRP A 217 16.77 38.66 -13.45
N LYS A 218 17.19 39.91 -13.21
CA LYS A 218 17.80 40.33 -11.93
C LYS A 218 16.83 40.21 -10.76
N ARG A 219 15.57 40.63 -10.97
CA ARG A 219 14.52 40.56 -9.95
C ARG A 219 14.12 39.10 -9.69
N THR A 220 13.95 38.32 -10.74
CA THR A 220 13.63 36.90 -10.64
C THR A 220 14.77 36.16 -9.94
N ALA A 221 16.02 36.34 -10.36
CA ALA A 221 17.18 35.75 -9.70
C ALA A 221 17.26 36.13 -8.21
N MET A 222 17.08 37.42 -7.88
CA MET A 222 17.19 37.86 -6.49
C MET A 222 16.04 37.37 -5.59
N TRP A 223 14.81 37.36 -6.08
CA TRP A 223 13.64 37.07 -5.23
C TRP A 223 13.11 35.66 -5.40
N PHE A 224 12.95 35.17 -6.63
CA PHE A 224 12.46 33.82 -6.87
C PHE A 224 13.47 32.79 -6.35
N VAL A 225 14.75 32.89 -6.74
CA VAL A 225 15.74 31.88 -6.35
C VAL A 225 15.95 31.87 -4.85
N THR A 226 16.17 33.04 -4.22
CA THR A 226 16.38 33.16 -2.77
C THR A 226 15.26 32.50 -1.96
N PHE A 227 14.00 32.70 -2.35
CA PHE A 227 12.87 32.13 -1.63
C PHE A 227 12.57 30.68 -2.01
N SER A 228 12.88 30.25 -3.24
CA SER A 228 12.86 28.83 -3.63
C SER A 228 13.88 28.02 -2.83
N LEU A 229 15.03 28.61 -2.49
CA LEU A 229 16.08 27.95 -1.73
C LEU A 229 15.69 27.65 -0.28
N ILE A 230 14.68 28.30 0.29
CA ILE A 230 14.22 28.03 1.66
C ILE A 230 13.70 26.58 1.80
N PRO A 231 12.65 26.15 1.06
CA PRO A 231 12.17 24.78 1.13
C PRO A 231 13.19 23.78 0.58
N ILE A 232 13.96 24.15 -0.47
CA ILE A 232 14.99 23.28 -1.04
C ILE A 232 16.12 23.02 -0.04
N GLY A 233 16.58 24.06 0.66
CA GLY A 233 17.56 23.94 1.74
C GLY A 233 17.02 23.07 2.87
N GLY A 234 15.78 23.32 3.30
CA GLY A 234 15.10 22.46 4.29
C GLY A 234 15.02 21.00 3.85
N PHE A 235 14.73 20.73 2.58
CA PHE A 235 14.70 19.38 2.01
C PHE A 235 16.05 18.70 2.14
N PHE A 236 17.14 19.36 1.74
CA PHE A 236 18.48 18.78 1.84
C PHE A 236 18.94 18.61 3.29
N ILE A 237 18.70 19.59 4.16
CA ILE A 237 19.04 19.53 5.59
C ILE A 237 18.33 18.35 6.27
N THR A 238 17.02 18.23 6.08
CA THR A 238 16.24 17.13 6.70
C THR A 238 16.61 15.77 6.12
N ASN A 239 16.96 15.67 4.83
CA ASN A 239 17.51 14.43 4.27
C ASN A 239 18.87 14.09 4.87
N TYR A 240 19.75 15.07 5.06
CA TYR A 240 21.05 14.85 5.70
C TYR A 240 20.89 14.30 7.12
N HIS A 241 19.96 14.88 7.91
CA HIS A 241 19.66 14.37 9.25
C HIS A 241 19.02 12.98 9.25
N ALA A 242 18.19 12.63 8.27
CA ALA A 242 17.52 11.33 8.22
C ALA A 242 18.41 10.21 7.65
N THR A 243 19.30 10.53 6.71
CA THR A 243 20.03 9.54 5.89
C THR A 243 21.54 9.53 6.10
N GLY A 244 22.09 10.53 6.81
CA GLY A 244 23.53 10.77 6.86
C GLY A 244 24.12 11.37 5.56
N GLY A 245 23.31 11.61 4.53
CA GLY A 245 23.76 12.15 3.24
C GLY A 245 22.72 12.99 2.50
N TRP A 246 23.04 13.41 1.28
CA TRP A 246 22.17 14.31 0.49
C TRP A 246 21.13 13.57 -0.36
N LYS A 247 21.31 12.26 -0.56
CA LYS A 247 20.41 11.45 -1.37
C LYS A 247 19.22 11.00 -0.52
N PRO A 248 17.97 11.37 -0.87
CA PRO A 248 16.80 10.95 -0.10
C PRO A 248 16.60 9.43 -0.16
N PHE A 249 16.08 8.82 0.91
CA PHE A 249 15.81 7.37 0.94
C PHE A 249 14.97 6.89 -0.24
N TYR A 250 13.99 7.69 -0.67
CA TYR A 250 13.17 7.40 -1.85
C TYR A 250 13.98 7.04 -3.12
N MET A 251 15.18 7.62 -3.30
CA MET A 251 16.04 7.36 -4.46
C MET A 251 16.93 6.11 -4.32
N TYR A 252 16.81 5.37 -3.22
CA TYR A 252 17.47 4.07 -3.00
C TYR A 252 16.55 2.89 -3.36
N TYR A 253 15.43 3.14 -4.03
CA TYR A 253 14.58 2.07 -4.52
C TYR A 253 15.38 1.09 -5.40
N GLY A 254 15.20 -0.22 -5.19
CA GLY A 254 15.95 -1.27 -5.87
C GLY A 254 17.37 -1.51 -5.32
N THR A 255 17.63 -1.14 -4.07
CA THR A 255 18.92 -1.38 -3.39
C THR A 255 18.69 -2.12 -2.07
N GLU A 256 19.75 -2.49 -1.38
CA GLU A 256 19.74 -3.19 -0.09
C GLU A 256 18.98 -2.44 1.02
N LYS A 257 18.74 -1.13 0.83
CA LYS A 257 17.91 -0.34 1.75
C LYS A 257 16.43 -0.69 1.66
N TYR A 258 15.95 -1.09 0.49
CA TYR A 258 14.57 -1.52 0.24
C TYR A 258 14.43 -3.03 0.25
N GLU A 259 15.44 -3.74 -0.28
CA GLU A 259 15.46 -5.18 -0.46
C GLU A 259 16.31 -5.80 0.65
N PHE A 260 15.67 -6.15 1.77
CA PHE A 260 16.35 -6.70 2.93
C PHE A 260 15.50 -7.75 3.62
N VAL A 261 16.17 -8.62 4.37
CA VAL A 261 15.53 -9.53 5.33
C VAL A 261 15.81 -9.01 6.75
N HIS A 262 14.78 -9.02 7.59
CA HIS A 262 14.92 -8.66 9.00
C HIS A 262 14.19 -9.67 9.88
N GLU A 263 14.93 -10.29 10.78
CA GLU A 263 14.42 -11.34 11.67
C GLU A 263 13.68 -12.44 10.88
N GLY A 264 14.31 -12.93 9.80
CA GLY A 264 13.74 -13.92 8.88
C GLY A 264 12.61 -13.43 7.96
N ILE A 265 12.15 -12.18 8.09
CA ILE A 265 11.04 -11.63 7.30
C ILE A 265 11.59 -10.77 6.15
N PRO A 266 11.31 -11.11 4.87
CA PRO A 266 11.68 -10.27 3.74
C PRO A 266 10.84 -9.00 3.71
N SER A 267 11.45 -7.90 3.29
CA SER A 267 10.73 -6.66 2.99
C SER A 267 9.73 -6.88 1.84
N TYR A 268 8.66 -6.09 1.82
CA TYR A 268 7.66 -6.15 0.75
C TYR A 268 8.26 -5.94 -0.65
N TRP A 269 9.31 -5.13 -0.74
CA TRP A 269 9.93 -4.74 -2.01
C TRP A 269 10.85 -5.81 -2.60
N LEU A 270 11.18 -6.89 -1.87
CA LEU A 270 11.84 -8.07 -2.43
C LEU A 270 10.94 -8.84 -3.39
N ASP A 271 9.63 -8.87 -3.15
CA ASP A 271 8.65 -9.56 -3.98
C ASP A 271 7.31 -8.80 -3.94
N PRO A 272 7.24 -7.63 -4.64
CA PRO A 272 6.05 -6.80 -4.65
C PRO A 272 4.85 -7.55 -5.21
N LYS A 273 3.67 -7.21 -4.69
CA LYS A 273 2.43 -7.96 -4.91
C LYS A 273 1.42 -7.17 -5.71
N GLY A 274 0.53 -7.88 -6.38
CA GLY A 274 -0.63 -7.24 -6.99
C GLY A 274 -0.27 -6.28 -8.14
N VAL A 275 -0.81 -5.06 -8.05
CA VAL A 275 -0.62 -3.96 -9.01
C VAL A 275 0.77 -3.31 -8.93
N ASP A 276 1.50 -3.56 -7.84
CA ASP A 276 2.87 -3.04 -7.67
C ASP A 276 3.91 -3.91 -8.39
N LYS A 277 3.52 -5.09 -8.90
CA LYS A 277 4.37 -5.96 -9.72
C LYS A 277 4.33 -5.51 -11.19
N PRO A 278 5.49 -5.29 -11.85
CA PRO A 278 5.54 -4.81 -13.23
C PRO A 278 5.19 -5.94 -14.22
N ARG A 279 3.89 -6.12 -14.49
CA ARG A 279 3.38 -7.15 -15.42
C ARG A 279 3.05 -6.62 -16.81
N ASP A 280 2.78 -5.33 -16.90
CA ASP A 280 2.23 -4.74 -18.12
C ASP A 280 3.34 -4.40 -19.13
N THR A 281 3.04 -4.57 -20.40
CA THR A 281 3.84 -4.00 -21.49
C THR A 281 3.78 -2.46 -21.48
N PRO A 282 4.73 -1.75 -22.12
CA PRO A 282 4.67 -0.29 -22.22
C PRO A 282 3.34 0.26 -22.78
N LEU A 283 2.73 -0.47 -23.73
CA LEU A 283 1.46 -0.06 -24.34
C LEU A 283 0.27 -0.26 -23.40
N GLU A 284 0.22 -1.38 -22.68
CA GLU A 284 -0.81 -1.63 -21.66
C GLU A 284 -0.73 -0.59 -20.54
N TYR A 285 0.49 -0.34 -20.04
CA TYR A 285 0.71 0.68 -19.01
C TYR A 285 0.28 2.08 -19.48
N PHE A 286 0.66 2.49 -20.69
CA PHE A 286 0.22 3.75 -21.28
C PHE A 286 -1.30 3.83 -21.42
N THR A 287 -1.94 2.76 -21.91
CA THR A 287 -3.38 2.67 -22.09
C THR A 287 -4.10 2.81 -20.75
N HIS A 288 -3.62 2.12 -19.72
CA HIS A 288 -4.19 2.19 -18.37
C HIS A 288 -3.91 3.51 -17.66
N CYS A 289 -2.82 4.21 -17.97
CA CYS A 289 -2.56 5.58 -17.48
C CYS A 289 -3.43 6.65 -18.16
N THR A 290 -3.93 6.40 -19.38
CA THR A 290 -4.67 7.39 -20.16
C THR A 290 -6.19 7.15 -20.15
N ILE A 291 -6.64 5.99 -20.63
CA ILE A 291 -8.06 5.66 -20.82
C ILE A 291 -8.52 4.38 -20.12
N GLY A 292 -7.62 3.64 -19.48
CA GLY A 292 -7.95 2.42 -18.76
C GLY A 292 -8.22 2.63 -17.28
N HIS A 293 -7.80 1.68 -16.44
CA HIS A 293 -8.25 1.58 -15.05
C HIS A 293 -7.79 2.73 -14.15
N HIS A 294 -6.57 3.25 -14.32
CA HIS A 294 -6.07 4.46 -13.65
C HIS A 294 -6.04 5.67 -14.61
N GLY A 295 -6.89 5.65 -15.64
CA GLY A 295 -6.79 6.58 -16.75
C GLY A 295 -7.13 8.02 -16.38
N ILE A 296 -6.25 8.96 -16.73
CA ILE A 296 -6.48 10.40 -16.55
C ILE A 296 -7.77 10.84 -17.23
N LEU A 297 -8.06 10.34 -18.43
CA LEU A 297 -9.22 10.74 -19.24
C LEU A 297 -10.46 9.91 -18.92
N SER A 298 -10.32 8.64 -18.57
CA SER A 298 -11.47 7.77 -18.28
C SER A 298 -12.06 8.03 -16.90
N LEU A 299 -11.22 8.27 -15.89
CA LEU A 299 -11.68 8.60 -14.55
C LEU A 299 -12.07 10.08 -14.41
N THR A 300 -11.43 10.98 -15.16
CA THR A 300 -11.75 12.42 -15.15
C THR A 300 -12.04 12.96 -16.57
N PRO A 301 -13.16 12.56 -17.21
CA PRO A 301 -13.48 12.92 -18.61
C PRO A 301 -13.54 14.41 -18.93
N ILE A 302 -13.67 15.30 -17.94
CA ILE A 302 -13.54 16.75 -18.18
C ILE A 302 -12.18 17.13 -18.81
N TYR A 303 -11.13 16.34 -18.61
CA TYR A 303 -9.82 16.57 -19.24
C TYR A 303 -9.82 16.32 -20.76
N LEU A 304 -10.89 15.77 -21.34
CA LEU A 304 -11.10 15.82 -22.80
C LEU A 304 -11.20 17.26 -23.31
N LEU A 305 -11.71 18.20 -22.51
CA LEU A 305 -11.73 19.62 -22.85
C LEU A 305 -10.33 20.24 -22.83
N THR A 306 -9.47 19.78 -21.93
CA THR A 306 -8.05 20.13 -21.89
C THR A 306 -7.36 19.67 -23.17
N LEU A 307 -7.57 18.42 -23.59
CA LEU A 307 -7.04 17.90 -24.86
C LEU A 307 -7.57 18.67 -26.06
N TRP A 308 -8.88 18.95 -26.08
CA TRP A 308 -9.51 19.73 -27.15
C TRP A 308 -8.85 21.11 -27.28
N SER A 309 -8.54 21.76 -26.16
CA SER A 309 -7.82 23.03 -26.19
C SER A 309 -6.40 22.88 -26.73
N TRP A 310 -5.67 21.84 -26.32
CA TRP A 310 -4.30 21.62 -26.79
C TRP A 310 -4.23 21.36 -28.30
N LEU A 311 -5.18 20.60 -28.83
CA LEU A 311 -5.28 20.25 -30.25
C LEU A 311 -5.70 21.43 -31.14
N LEU A 312 -6.13 22.55 -30.55
CA LEU A 312 -6.51 23.76 -31.30
C LEU A 312 -5.66 24.99 -30.92
N PRO A 313 -4.35 25.02 -31.25
CA PRO A 313 -3.46 26.13 -30.90
C PRO A 313 -3.95 27.51 -31.34
N ALA A 314 -4.70 27.59 -32.45
CA ALA A 314 -5.27 28.84 -32.94
C ALA A 314 -6.18 29.53 -31.91
N THR A 315 -6.84 28.76 -31.04
CA THR A 315 -7.79 29.27 -30.02
C THR A 315 -7.09 29.94 -28.83
N TRP A 316 -5.78 29.69 -28.64
CA TRP A 316 -5.07 30.12 -27.45
C TRP A 316 -3.71 30.76 -27.66
N ARG A 317 -3.10 30.66 -28.84
CA ARG A 317 -1.80 31.28 -29.15
C ARG A 317 -1.77 32.79 -28.97
N LYS A 318 -2.92 33.47 -29.14
CA LYS A 318 -3.07 34.93 -28.97
C LYS A 318 -3.49 35.34 -27.55
N ARG A 319 -3.74 34.38 -26.66
CA ARG A 319 -4.22 34.67 -25.29
C ARG A 319 -3.06 35.04 -24.36
N PRO A 320 -3.31 35.83 -23.31
CA PRO A 320 -2.31 36.11 -22.27
C PRO A 320 -1.74 34.83 -21.62
N LEU A 321 -2.56 33.78 -21.50
CA LEU A 321 -2.20 32.51 -20.87
C LEU A 321 -1.46 31.52 -21.80
N ARG A 322 -1.08 31.91 -23.03
CA ARG A 322 -0.51 30.98 -24.04
C ARG A 322 0.68 30.14 -23.54
N LEU A 323 1.54 30.73 -22.71
CA LEU A 323 2.72 30.05 -22.17
C LEU A 323 2.33 28.99 -21.14
N LEU A 324 1.29 29.24 -20.35
CA LEU A 324 0.76 28.27 -19.40
C LEU A 324 0.18 27.05 -20.13
N PHE A 325 -0.50 27.27 -21.25
CA PHE A 325 -1.05 26.16 -22.05
C PHE A 325 0.05 25.34 -22.72
N ALA A 326 1.08 26.00 -23.27
CA ALA A 326 2.25 25.30 -23.80
C ALA A 326 2.97 24.50 -22.70
N LEU A 327 3.13 25.08 -21.51
CA LEU A 327 3.72 24.40 -20.35
C LEU A 327 2.86 23.22 -19.89
N SER A 328 1.54 23.34 -19.91
CA SER A 328 0.61 22.25 -19.60
C SER A 328 0.82 21.04 -20.51
N VAL A 329 0.99 21.26 -21.82
CA VAL A 329 1.29 20.19 -22.79
C VAL A 329 2.67 19.59 -22.49
N ALA A 330 3.69 20.43 -22.39
CA ALA A 330 5.08 20.01 -22.22
C ALA A 330 5.28 19.19 -20.93
N LEU A 331 4.73 19.66 -19.80
CA LEU A 331 4.83 18.95 -18.53
C LEU A 331 4.07 17.64 -18.53
N THR A 332 2.87 17.59 -19.12
CA THR A 332 2.09 16.35 -19.20
C THR A 332 2.85 15.29 -20.01
N LEU A 333 3.40 15.68 -21.16
CA LEU A 333 4.19 14.78 -22.00
C LEU A 333 5.48 14.34 -21.30
N ALA A 334 6.21 15.26 -20.66
CA ALA A 334 7.45 14.94 -19.95
C ALA A 334 7.21 13.97 -18.79
N VAL A 335 6.14 14.19 -18.00
CA VAL A 335 5.79 13.31 -16.87
C VAL A 335 5.38 11.93 -17.36
N LEU A 336 4.51 11.84 -18.38
CA LEU A 336 4.10 10.55 -18.94
C LEU A 336 5.31 9.82 -19.55
N ALA A 337 6.16 10.52 -20.32
CA ALA A 337 7.38 9.94 -20.88
C ALA A 337 8.34 9.43 -19.80
N PHE A 338 8.49 10.17 -18.70
CA PHE A 338 9.29 9.74 -17.56
C PHE A 338 8.77 8.42 -16.97
N TYR A 339 7.47 8.31 -16.67
CA TYR A 339 6.92 7.07 -16.10
C TYR A 339 6.92 5.91 -17.08
N LEU A 340 6.68 6.17 -18.37
CA LEU A 340 6.82 5.15 -19.43
C LEU A 340 8.26 4.67 -19.62
N SER A 341 9.26 5.48 -19.25
CA SER A 341 10.66 5.04 -19.29
C SER A 341 11.04 4.07 -18.17
N ARG A 342 10.20 3.93 -17.11
CA ARG A 342 10.48 3.09 -15.94
C ARG A 342 9.99 1.65 -16.14
N THR A 343 10.42 1.02 -17.24
CA THR A 343 10.00 -0.35 -17.64
C THR A 343 10.24 -1.40 -16.56
N ALA A 344 11.30 -1.26 -15.75
CA ALA A 344 11.60 -2.18 -14.66
C ALA A 344 10.61 -2.09 -13.49
N ASN A 345 9.82 -1.02 -13.38
CA ASN A 345 8.96 -0.74 -12.23
C ASN A 345 7.71 0.04 -12.66
N TYR A 346 6.96 -0.48 -13.63
CA TYR A 346 5.66 0.09 -13.95
C TYR A 346 4.73 -0.02 -12.76
N ASN A 347 4.37 1.15 -12.24
CA ASN A 347 3.56 1.30 -11.05
C ASN A 347 2.55 2.44 -11.27
N TYR A 348 1.27 2.19 -10.98
CA TYR A 348 0.18 3.17 -11.13
C TYR A 348 0.05 4.14 -9.92
N GLY A 349 1.04 4.13 -9.03
CA GLY A 349 0.95 4.72 -7.71
C GLY A 349 0.29 3.77 -6.71
N GLY A 350 0.54 2.46 -6.81
CA GLY A 350 0.03 1.40 -5.95
C GLY A 350 -1.49 1.30 -5.93
N VAL A 351 -2.02 0.78 -4.83
CA VAL A 351 -3.48 0.74 -4.60
C VAL A 351 -3.98 2.16 -4.32
N SER A 352 -4.51 2.81 -5.36
CA SER A 352 -4.91 4.21 -5.33
C SER A 352 -6.04 4.48 -6.33
N VAL A 353 -6.94 5.40 -6.00
CA VAL A 353 -8.06 5.79 -6.90
C VAL A 353 -7.64 6.57 -8.13
N ALA A 354 -6.36 6.94 -8.23
CA ALA A 354 -5.84 7.79 -9.29
C ALA A 354 -4.39 7.46 -9.61
N LEU A 355 -3.94 7.82 -10.82
CA LEU A 355 -2.53 7.91 -11.18
C LEU A 355 -1.88 9.11 -10.46
N ARG A 356 -1.47 8.86 -9.20
CA ARG A 356 -1.20 9.93 -8.22
C ARG A 356 -0.10 10.90 -8.61
N TRP A 357 0.90 10.39 -9.30
CA TRP A 357 2.06 11.13 -9.79
C TRP A 357 1.73 12.28 -10.75
N THR A 358 0.49 12.32 -11.25
CA THR A 358 0.01 13.35 -12.18
C THR A 358 -0.92 14.38 -11.54
N LEU A 359 -1.34 14.18 -10.28
CA LEU A 359 -2.31 15.04 -9.60
C LEU A 359 -1.85 16.49 -9.43
N TRP A 360 -0.53 16.72 -9.42
CA TRP A 360 0.04 18.05 -9.35
C TRP A 360 -0.13 18.86 -10.66
N LEU A 361 -0.48 18.19 -11.76
CA LEU A 361 -0.77 18.83 -13.05
C LEU A 361 -2.22 19.36 -13.17
N THR A 362 -3.11 18.94 -12.26
CA THR A 362 -4.53 19.35 -12.24
C THR A 362 -4.78 20.85 -12.46
N PRO A 363 -4.09 21.81 -11.83
CA PRO A 363 -4.34 23.22 -12.08
C PRO A 363 -4.02 23.66 -13.52
N PHE A 364 -3.01 23.06 -14.16
CA PHE A 364 -2.72 23.33 -15.56
C PHE A 364 -3.83 22.80 -16.45
N TRP A 365 -4.27 21.58 -16.20
CA TRP A 365 -5.33 20.95 -16.98
C TRP A 365 -6.64 21.72 -16.89
N LEU A 366 -7.04 22.17 -15.70
CA LEU A 366 -8.21 23.02 -15.49
C LEU A 366 -8.10 24.34 -16.25
N LEU A 367 -6.99 25.08 -16.08
CA LEU A 367 -6.81 26.36 -16.76
C LEU A 367 -6.75 26.20 -18.29
N SER A 368 -6.20 25.09 -18.78
CA SER A 368 -6.20 24.75 -20.20
C SER A 368 -7.59 24.52 -20.81
N MET A 369 -8.67 24.38 -20.03
CA MET A 369 -10.02 24.30 -20.61
C MET A 369 -10.59 25.68 -20.98
N ILE A 370 -10.00 26.78 -20.50
CA ILE A 370 -10.53 28.15 -20.69
C ILE A 370 -10.81 28.49 -22.17
N PRO A 371 -9.90 28.23 -23.15
CA PRO A 371 -10.13 28.62 -24.53
C PRO A 371 -11.39 27.98 -25.15
N VAL A 372 -11.57 26.68 -24.88
CA VAL A 372 -12.69 25.86 -25.32
C VAL A 372 -14.00 26.33 -24.67
N LEU A 373 -13.97 26.57 -23.36
CA LEU A 373 -15.14 27.04 -22.60
C LEU A 373 -15.57 28.44 -23.00
N GLU A 374 -14.63 29.33 -23.34
CA GLU A 374 -14.99 30.65 -23.84
C GLU A 374 -15.62 30.59 -25.23
N GLN A 375 -15.05 29.80 -26.12
CA GLN A 375 -15.49 29.73 -27.51
C GLN A 375 -16.88 29.08 -27.63
N TRP A 376 -17.14 28.00 -26.88
CA TRP A 376 -18.38 27.22 -27.05
C TRP A 376 -19.31 27.25 -25.83
N GLY A 377 -18.92 27.85 -24.71
CA GLY A 377 -19.72 27.89 -23.48
C GLY A 377 -21.06 28.61 -23.58
N ARG A 378 -21.36 29.28 -24.71
CA ARG A 378 -22.69 29.85 -24.99
C ARG A 378 -23.65 28.85 -25.66
N SER A 379 -23.14 27.80 -26.29
CA SER A 379 -23.94 26.77 -26.96
C SER A 379 -24.60 25.82 -25.96
N LEU A 380 -25.91 25.61 -26.08
CA LEU A 380 -26.66 24.68 -25.23
C LEU A 380 -26.12 23.25 -25.36
N TRP A 381 -25.90 22.78 -26.59
CA TRP A 381 -25.37 21.43 -26.84
C TRP A 381 -23.99 21.21 -26.23
N PHE A 382 -23.13 22.23 -26.30
CA PHE A 382 -21.83 22.17 -25.65
C PHE A 382 -21.96 22.13 -24.12
N ARG A 383 -22.86 22.91 -23.53
CA ARG A 383 -23.15 22.84 -22.08
C ARG A 383 -23.63 21.46 -21.65
N ILE A 384 -24.50 20.83 -22.44
CA ILE A 384 -24.96 19.46 -22.20
C ILE A 384 -23.77 18.50 -22.26
N LEU A 385 -22.97 18.56 -23.31
CA LEU A 385 -21.77 17.73 -23.47
C LEU A 385 -20.83 17.83 -22.26
N VAL A 386 -20.44 19.05 -21.86
CA VAL A 386 -19.49 19.20 -20.75
C VAL A 386 -20.10 18.80 -19.41
N THR A 387 -21.41 18.94 -19.23
CA THR A 387 -22.12 18.44 -18.04
C THR A 387 -22.07 16.92 -18.00
N VAL A 388 -22.29 16.25 -19.13
CA VAL A 388 -22.15 14.79 -19.27
C VAL A 388 -20.73 14.33 -18.95
N LEU A 389 -19.69 15.09 -19.31
CA LEU A 389 -18.30 14.78 -18.94
C LEU A 389 -17.99 15.04 -17.46
N LEU A 390 -18.65 16.05 -16.86
CA LEU A 390 -18.46 16.40 -15.46
C LEU A 390 -19.06 15.35 -14.52
N THR A 391 -20.23 14.80 -14.84
CA THR A 391 -20.90 13.78 -14.02
C THR A 391 -20.01 12.57 -13.66
N PRO A 392 -19.38 11.84 -14.60
CA PRO A 392 -18.47 10.75 -14.27
C PRO A 392 -17.19 11.23 -13.57
N SER A 393 -16.74 12.46 -13.84
CA SER A 393 -15.58 13.03 -13.14
C SER A 393 -15.88 13.26 -11.65
N ILE A 394 -17.06 13.78 -11.33
CA ILE A 394 -17.57 13.91 -9.96
C ILE A 394 -17.75 12.51 -9.36
N PHE A 395 -18.40 11.59 -10.07
CA PHE A 395 -18.57 10.22 -9.59
C PHE A 395 -17.23 9.59 -9.21
N SER A 396 -16.22 9.62 -10.09
CA SER A 396 -14.89 9.08 -9.79
C SER A 396 -14.21 9.75 -8.59
N ALA A 397 -14.34 11.07 -8.45
CA ALA A 397 -13.76 11.81 -7.32
C ALA A 397 -14.44 11.49 -5.98
N TRP A 398 -15.69 11.02 -5.98
CA TRP A 398 -16.45 10.74 -4.77
C TRP A 398 -16.72 9.25 -4.52
N TYR A 399 -16.43 8.41 -5.52
CA TYR A 399 -16.47 6.95 -5.46
C TYR A 399 -15.67 6.36 -4.29
N PRO A 400 -14.41 6.77 -4.02
CA PRO A 400 -13.78 6.43 -2.76
C PRO A 400 -14.58 7.04 -1.62
N GLY A 401 -15.21 6.19 -0.80
CA GLY A 401 -15.93 6.60 0.40
C GLY A 401 -15.02 7.41 1.32
N ASN A 402 -14.05 6.76 1.96
CA ASN A 402 -13.37 7.35 3.11
C ASN A 402 -11.88 7.66 2.84
N ALA A 403 -11.24 7.07 1.84
CA ALA A 403 -9.81 7.28 1.58
C ALA A 403 -9.43 7.03 0.11
N PRO A 404 -8.32 7.60 -0.38
CA PRO A 404 -7.86 7.39 -1.74
C PRO A 404 -7.19 6.02 -1.95
N TRP A 405 -6.96 5.26 -0.88
CA TRP A 405 -6.19 4.01 -0.85
C TRP A 405 -7.01 2.79 -1.26
N THR A 406 -7.70 2.89 -2.39
CA THR A 406 -8.51 1.81 -2.98
C THR A 406 -8.39 1.84 -4.49
N GLN A 407 -8.62 0.71 -5.14
CA GLN A 407 -8.67 0.67 -6.60
C GLN A 407 -9.85 1.48 -7.14
N PRO A 408 -9.70 2.18 -8.29
CA PRO A 408 -10.77 2.97 -8.90
C PRO A 408 -11.88 2.07 -9.43
N TRP A 409 -13.08 2.62 -9.63
CA TRP A 409 -14.24 1.84 -10.08
C TRP A 409 -14.03 1.17 -11.44
N ILE A 410 -13.27 1.79 -12.35
CA ILE A 410 -12.93 1.19 -13.66
C ILE A 410 -12.05 -0.04 -13.47
N TYR A 411 -11.09 -0.01 -12.53
CA TYR A 411 -10.29 -1.19 -12.19
C TYR A 411 -11.19 -2.35 -11.74
N GLN A 412 -12.12 -2.08 -10.82
CA GLN A 412 -13.03 -3.11 -10.32
C GLN A 412 -13.92 -3.68 -11.42
N TRP A 413 -14.42 -2.82 -12.30
CA TRP A 413 -15.19 -3.23 -13.46
C TRP A 413 -14.37 -4.09 -14.42
N MET A 414 -13.17 -3.65 -14.82
CA MET A 414 -12.28 -4.42 -15.71
C MET A 414 -11.90 -5.78 -15.10
N LYS A 415 -11.65 -5.83 -13.79
CA LYS A 415 -11.40 -7.07 -13.06
C LYS A 415 -12.62 -8.00 -13.09
N SER A 416 -13.82 -7.47 -12.85
CA SER A 416 -15.08 -8.24 -12.91
C SER A 416 -15.37 -8.78 -14.32
N ALA A 417 -15.00 -8.01 -15.35
CA ALA A 417 -15.08 -8.39 -16.75
C ALA A 417 -13.95 -9.35 -17.18
N LYS A 418 -13.01 -9.66 -16.28
CA LYS A 418 -11.81 -10.48 -16.53
C LYS A 418 -10.89 -9.92 -17.64
N TRP A 419 -10.88 -8.59 -17.81
CA TRP A 419 -10.00 -7.91 -18.76
C TRP A 419 -8.60 -7.68 -18.19
N ILE A 420 -8.48 -7.68 -16.87
CA ILE A 420 -7.22 -7.55 -16.15
C ILE A 420 -7.18 -8.60 -15.04
N ASP A 421 -5.98 -9.11 -14.76
CA ASP A 421 -5.71 -9.93 -13.60
C ASP A 421 -4.34 -9.58 -13.01
N TYR A 422 -4.37 -8.76 -11.95
CA TYR A 422 -3.18 -8.45 -11.16
C TYR A 422 -3.08 -9.34 -9.92
N SER A 423 -3.91 -10.37 -9.76
CA SER A 423 -3.78 -11.26 -8.60
C SER A 423 -2.48 -12.07 -8.69
N ASP A 424 -1.86 -12.30 -7.54
CA ASP A 424 -0.74 -13.22 -7.46
C ASP A 424 -1.28 -14.65 -7.47
N GLY A 425 -0.64 -15.51 -8.24
CA GLY A 425 -0.94 -16.94 -8.25
C GLY A 425 -0.83 -17.49 -6.83
N ARG A 426 -1.74 -18.38 -6.46
CA ARG A 426 -1.63 -19.09 -5.18
C ARG A 426 -0.37 -19.96 -5.24
N PRO A 427 0.50 -19.93 -4.21
CA PRO A 427 1.61 -20.87 -4.15
C PRO A 427 1.05 -22.29 -4.26
N GLN A 428 1.80 -23.19 -4.88
CA GLN A 428 1.42 -24.61 -4.96
C GLN A 428 2.35 -25.40 -4.05
N PHE A 429 1.84 -26.48 -3.48
CA PHE A 429 2.72 -27.46 -2.85
C PHE A 429 3.47 -28.22 -3.94
N ASP A 430 4.71 -28.63 -3.65
CA ASP A 430 5.52 -29.42 -4.57
C ASP A 430 4.97 -30.83 -4.75
N ARG A 431 4.20 -31.32 -3.77
CA ARG A 431 3.44 -32.57 -3.80
C ARG A 431 2.06 -32.44 -3.18
N LYS A 432 1.22 -33.46 -3.35
CA LYS A 432 -0.03 -33.55 -2.58
C LYS A 432 0.29 -33.88 -1.13
N HIS A 433 -0.45 -33.28 -0.20
CA HIS A 433 -0.38 -33.59 1.22
C HIS A 433 -1.71 -34.19 1.68
N PHE A 434 -1.66 -35.35 2.33
CA PHE A 434 -2.81 -35.99 2.98
C PHE A 434 -2.66 -36.06 4.50
N SER A 435 -1.57 -35.52 5.03
CA SER A 435 -1.25 -35.45 6.45
C SER A 435 -0.93 -34.03 6.86
N TRP A 436 -1.17 -33.70 8.13
CA TRP A 436 -0.65 -32.46 8.71
C TRP A 436 0.86 -32.54 8.93
N ILE A 437 1.47 -33.73 8.89
CA ILE A 437 2.93 -33.95 8.83
C ILE A 437 3.38 -33.84 7.37
N SER A 438 4.43 -33.05 7.09
CA SER A 438 4.97 -32.92 5.72
C SER A 438 6.33 -33.54 5.53
N GLU A 439 7.13 -33.71 6.59
CA GLU A 439 8.48 -34.27 6.48
C GLU A 439 8.69 -35.49 7.38
N LEU A 440 9.60 -36.37 6.97
CA LEU A 440 10.06 -37.52 7.76
C LEU A 440 11.58 -37.63 7.71
N PRO A 441 12.22 -38.18 8.75
CA PRO A 441 13.68 -38.32 8.78
C PRO A 441 14.18 -39.43 7.85
N ASP A 442 15.19 -39.10 7.04
CA ASP A 442 15.94 -40.07 6.24
C ASP A 442 17.12 -40.68 7.03
N GLY A 443 17.83 -41.64 6.44
CA GLY A 443 19.07 -42.19 7.02
C GLY A 443 18.87 -43.05 8.26
N ASP A 444 19.88 -43.13 9.13
CA ASP A 444 19.79 -43.87 10.40
C ASP A 444 18.96 -43.11 11.45
N LEU A 445 18.79 -43.68 12.65
CA LEU A 445 18.08 -43.04 13.76
C LEU A 445 18.74 -41.70 14.10
N GLN A 446 17.94 -40.64 14.19
CA GLN A 446 18.37 -39.30 14.54
C GLN A 446 17.80 -38.94 15.91
N GLU A 447 18.61 -39.04 16.97
CA GLU A 447 18.17 -38.81 18.35
C GLU A 447 17.62 -37.40 18.61
N ASP A 448 18.07 -36.42 17.81
CA ASP A 448 17.64 -35.02 17.87
C ASP A 448 16.45 -34.70 16.95
N TYR A 449 15.95 -35.67 16.15
CA TYR A 449 14.79 -35.47 15.29
C TYR A 449 13.49 -35.68 16.09
N TRP A 450 13.13 -34.65 16.85
CA TRP A 450 11.86 -34.59 17.57
C TRP A 450 11.36 -33.16 17.69
N ILE A 451 10.05 -33.02 17.84
CA ILE A 451 9.36 -31.75 18.07
C ILE A 451 8.19 -31.97 19.02
N THR A 452 8.01 -31.02 19.93
CA THR A 452 6.95 -31.01 20.92
C THR A 452 6.01 -29.86 20.63
N PHE A 453 4.72 -30.14 20.57
CA PHE A 453 3.65 -29.16 20.39
C PHE A 453 2.82 -29.05 21.65
N SER A 454 2.42 -27.83 21.98
CA SER A 454 1.52 -27.56 23.10
C SER A 454 0.26 -26.82 22.65
N ALA A 455 -0.84 -27.10 23.34
CA ALA A 455 -2.09 -26.37 23.23
C ALA A 455 -2.77 -26.30 24.61
N VAL A 456 -3.73 -25.39 24.72
CA VAL A 456 -4.66 -25.37 25.85
C VAL A 456 -5.96 -26.01 25.39
N GLY A 457 -6.42 -27.02 26.10
CA GLY A 457 -7.69 -27.72 25.89
C GLY A 457 -8.90 -26.82 26.12
N THR A 458 -10.09 -27.27 25.73
CA THR A 458 -11.34 -26.51 25.92
C THR A 458 -11.79 -26.43 27.39
N ASP A 459 -11.26 -27.33 28.22
CA ASP A 459 -11.37 -27.39 29.67
C ASP A 459 -10.32 -26.51 30.39
N GLY A 460 -9.33 -25.99 29.65
CA GLY A 460 -8.23 -25.19 30.19
C GLY A 460 -6.99 -26.01 30.58
N GLU A 461 -7.02 -27.33 30.40
CA GLU A 461 -5.87 -28.20 30.67
C GLU A 461 -4.80 -28.06 29.58
N PHE A 462 -3.54 -28.29 29.97
CA PHE A 462 -2.44 -28.28 29.00
C PHE A 462 -2.36 -29.63 28.30
N GLU A 463 -2.31 -29.61 26.97
CA GLU A 463 -2.08 -30.81 26.18
C GLU A 463 -0.77 -30.67 25.42
N GLU A 464 -0.01 -31.76 25.39
CA GLU A 464 1.26 -31.87 24.71
C GLU A 464 1.28 -33.05 23.74
N ILE A 465 1.87 -32.85 22.56
CA ILE A 465 2.12 -33.89 21.57
C ILE A 465 3.58 -33.81 21.17
N LYS A 466 4.35 -34.86 21.45
CA LYS A 466 5.72 -35.02 20.98
C LYS A 466 5.79 -36.03 19.84
N LEU A 467 6.33 -35.60 18.71
CA LEU A 467 6.72 -36.47 17.59
C LEU A 467 8.22 -36.71 17.68
N GLN A 468 8.66 -37.96 17.56
CA GLN A 468 10.07 -38.34 17.63
C GLN A 468 10.37 -39.46 16.64
N ASP A 469 11.55 -39.39 16.04
CA ASP A 469 12.08 -40.45 15.21
C ASP A 469 12.30 -41.75 16.00
N GLY A 470 11.69 -42.84 15.54
CA GLY A 470 11.87 -44.20 16.07
C GLY A 470 12.89 -45.03 15.28
N GLY A 471 13.50 -44.46 14.24
CA GLY A 471 14.47 -45.14 13.38
C GLY A 471 13.82 -45.92 12.24
N ARG A 472 14.60 -46.77 11.58
CA ARG A 472 14.14 -47.58 10.45
C ARG A 472 13.50 -48.88 10.91
N ALA A 473 12.31 -49.19 10.39
CA ALA A 473 11.77 -50.55 10.45
C ALA A 473 12.38 -51.42 9.35
N ASN A 474 12.57 -50.86 8.14
CA ASN A 474 13.33 -51.46 7.04
C ASN A 474 13.82 -50.37 6.07
N ALA A 475 14.24 -50.74 4.85
CA ALA A 475 14.77 -49.81 3.85
C ALA A 475 13.75 -48.76 3.36
N ARG A 476 12.45 -49.06 3.38
CA ARG A 476 11.35 -48.21 2.91
C ARG A 476 10.44 -47.71 4.04
N GLU A 477 10.52 -48.30 5.21
CA GLU A 477 9.64 -48.02 6.36
C GLU A 477 10.37 -47.30 7.51
N ARG A 478 9.75 -46.23 8.02
CA ARG A 478 10.20 -45.45 9.18
C ARG A 478 9.26 -45.62 10.36
N ILE A 479 9.82 -45.70 11.56
CA ILE A 479 9.06 -45.71 12.81
C ILE A 479 8.94 -44.27 13.31
N ILE A 480 7.73 -43.83 13.63
CA ILE A 480 7.44 -42.54 14.29
C ILE A 480 6.90 -42.84 15.68
N THR A 481 7.56 -42.29 16.70
CA THR A 481 7.10 -42.35 18.09
C THR A 481 6.28 -41.10 18.39
N ILE A 482 5.07 -41.29 18.90
CA ILE A 482 4.12 -40.23 19.24
C ILE A 482 3.82 -40.36 20.73
N THR A 483 4.18 -39.33 21.48
CA THR A 483 3.84 -39.22 22.90
C THR A 483 2.76 -38.15 23.05
N ARG A 484 1.63 -38.49 23.64
CA ARG A 484 0.55 -37.55 23.96
C ARG A 484 0.43 -37.46 25.46
N THR A 485 0.47 -36.24 25.97
CA THR A 485 0.30 -35.94 27.39
C THR A 485 -0.93 -35.05 27.53
N ASP A 486 -2.02 -35.61 28.03
CA ASP A 486 -3.20 -34.89 28.45
C ASP A 486 -3.35 -35.03 29.98
N SER A 487 -4.27 -35.87 30.45
CA SER A 487 -4.36 -36.33 31.84
C SER A 487 -3.38 -37.47 32.15
N ASP A 488 -3.08 -38.33 31.19
CA ASP A 488 -2.13 -39.45 31.32
C ASP A 488 -1.17 -39.47 30.12
N GLU A 489 0.07 -39.89 30.33
CA GLU A 489 1.04 -40.02 29.24
C GLU A 489 0.77 -41.31 28.44
N SER A 490 0.57 -41.17 27.13
CA SER A 490 0.42 -42.30 26.21
C SER A 490 1.46 -42.25 25.10
N VAL A 491 2.15 -43.37 24.88
CA VAL A 491 3.17 -43.51 23.84
C VAL A 491 2.69 -44.53 22.81
N ARG A 492 2.68 -44.15 21.53
CA ARG A 492 2.37 -45.04 20.40
C ARG A 492 3.46 -44.95 19.35
N GLN A 493 3.74 -46.07 18.69
CA GLN A 493 4.72 -46.14 17.61
C GLN A 493 4.07 -46.64 16.33
N PHE A 494 4.28 -45.90 15.24
CA PHE A 494 3.67 -46.18 13.94
C PHE A 494 4.75 -46.41 12.90
N VAL A 495 4.52 -47.39 12.01
CA VAL A 495 5.37 -47.67 10.87
C VAL A 495 4.78 -47.00 9.64
N VAL A 496 5.57 -46.15 8.99
CA VAL A 496 5.18 -45.35 7.81
C VAL A 496 6.03 -45.73 6.61
N ASP A 497 5.40 -45.98 5.47
CA ASP A 497 6.05 -46.14 4.17
C ASP A 497 6.52 -44.77 3.66
N MET A 498 7.84 -44.59 3.58
CA MET A 498 8.47 -43.33 3.21
C MET A 498 8.20 -42.94 1.76
N GLU A 499 8.20 -43.92 0.85
CA GLU A 499 8.01 -43.67 -0.59
C GLU A 499 6.57 -43.24 -0.87
N ALA A 500 5.58 -43.92 -0.26
CA ALA A 500 4.18 -43.54 -0.36
C ALA A 500 3.91 -42.16 0.30
N PHE A 501 4.49 -41.91 1.47
CA PHE A 501 4.38 -40.61 2.14
C PHE A 501 4.99 -39.49 1.29
N GLN A 502 6.21 -39.68 0.79
CA GLN A 502 6.91 -38.68 -0.02
C GLN A 502 6.28 -38.50 -1.41
N GLY A 503 5.65 -39.55 -1.95
CA GLY A 503 4.85 -39.51 -3.18
C GLY A 503 3.53 -38.75 -3.05
N GLY A 504 3.13 -38.39 -1.83
CA GLY A 504 1.89 -37.66 -1.57
C GLY A 504 0.64 -38.54 -1.67
N GLU A 505 0.76 -39.81 -1.27
CA GLU A 505 -0.36 -40.74 -1.24
C GLU A 505 -1.26 -40.54 0.01
N PRO A 506 -2.53 -40.99 -0.02
CA PRO A 506 -3.43 -40.95 1.14
C PRO A 506 -2.88 -41.66 2.38
N VAL A 507 -3.35 -41.26 3.57
CA VAL A 507 -2.94 -41.85 4.87
C VAL A 507 -3.04 -43.37 4.89
N VAL A 508 -4.08 -43.94 4.26
CA VAL A 508 -4.30 -45.39 4.22
C VAL A 508 -3.23 -46.15 3.42
N GLU A 509 -2.52 -45.48 2.53
CA GLU A 509 -1.46 -46.08 1.71
C GLU A 509 -0.09 -46.01 2.42
N PHE A 510 0.21 -44.92 3.12
CA PHE A 510 1.51 -44.75 3.78
C PHE A 510 1.54 -45.25 5.24
N LEU A 511 0.41 -45.28 5.95
CA LEU A 511 0.37 -45.74 7.35
C LEU A 511 0.22 -47.26 7.38
N VAL A 512 1.33 -47.96 7.57
CA VAL A 512 1.41 -49.42 7.35
C VAL A 512 0.83 -50.21 8.52
N ARG A 513 1.36 -49.99 9.73
CA ARG A 513 0.99 -50.74 10.94
C ARG A 513 1.42 -50.01 12.20
N ARG A 514 0.90 -50.45 13.35
CA ARG A 514 1.47 -50.10 14.65
C ARG A 514 2.68 -50.99 14.95
N ASN A 515 3.69 -50.44 15.61
CA ASN A 515 4.92 -51.17 15.93
C ASN A 515 4.74 -52.17 17.09
N ASP A 516 3.73 -51.95 17.93
CA ASP A 516 3.33 -52.85 19.03
C ASP A 516 2.57 -54.11 18.54
N GLY A 517 2.22 -54.17 17.25
CA GLY A 517 1.49 -55.29 16.65
C GLY A 517 -0.04 -55.17 16.70
N GLU A 518 -0.59 -54.14 17.35
CA GLU A 518 -2.03 -53.88 17.39
C GLU A 518 -2.53 -53.39 16.00
N PRO A 519 -3.81 -53.68 15.64
CA PRO A 519 -4.36 -53.20 14.38
C PRO A 519 -4.50 -51.66 14.39
N LEU A 520 -4.32 -51.04 13.22
CA LEU A 520 -4.59 -49.61 13.03
C LEU A 520 -6.07 -49.31 13.25
N THR A 521 -6.35 -48.35 14.13
CA THR A 521 -7.70 -47.86 14.39
C THR A 521 -8.05 -46.69 13.46
N ASP A 522 -9.33 -46.33 13.37
CA ASP A 522 -9.73 -45.12 12.64
C ASP A 522 -9.20 -43.86 13.33
N GLU A 523 -9.11 -43.84 14.67
CA GLU A 523 -8.46 -42.74 15.41
C GLU A 523 -6.99 -42.55 15.02
N ASP A 524 -6.25 -43.64 14.79
CA ASP A 524 -4.87 -43.55 14.34
C ASP A 524 -4.79 -42.90 12.95
N ARG A 525 -5.69 -43.25 12.02
CA ARG A 525 -5.77 -42.62 10.70
C ARG A 525 -6.21 -41.16 10.78
N GLU A 526 -7.20 -40.85 11.63
CA GLU A 526 -7.69 -39.49 11.88
C GLU A 526 -6.62 -38.60 12.50
N PHE A 527 -5.76 -39.15 13.34
CA PHE A 527 -4.61 -38.44 13.86
C PHE A 527 -3.69 -37.98 12.72
N PHE A 528 -3.29 -38.88 11.82
CA PHE A 528 -2.42 -38.53 10.69
C PHE A 528 -3.10 -37.63 9.65
N SER A 529 -4.38 -37.86 9.33
CA SER A 529 -5.11 -36.97 8.41
C SER A 529 -5.38 -35.59 9.02
N GLY A 530 -5.53 -35.53 10.35
CA GLY A 530 -5.90 -34.33 11.12
C GLY A 530 -7.38 -33.95 11.07
N VAL A 531 -8.21 -34.72 10.37
CA VAL A 531 -9.66 -34.54 10.25
C VAL A 531 -10.36 -35.90 10.19
N SER A 532 -11.63 -35.99 10.58
CA SER A 532 -12.34 -37.28 10.72
C SER A 532 -12.76 -37.97 9.41
N GLY A 533 -11.96 -37.84 8.35
CA GLY A 533 -12.19 -38.51 7.08
C GLY A 533 -11.06 -38.29 6.07
N PRO A 534 -11.07 -39.01 4.94
CA PRO A 534 -10.06 -38.86 3.89
C PRO A 534 -10.18 -37.48 3.24
N SER A 535 -9.16 -36.65 3.37
CA SER A 535 -9.14 -35.31 2.79
C SER A 535 -7.72 -34.85 2.50
N GLN A 536 -7.55 -34.19 1.36
CA GLN A 536 -6.28 -33.60 0.95
C GLN A 536 -6.13 -32.21 1.58
N TYR A 537 -4.90 -31.83 1.92
CA TYR A 537 -4.55 -30.45 2.23
C TYR A 537 -4.40 -29.63 0.95
N PHE A 538 -5.08 -28.50 0.92
CA PHE A 538 -5.02 -27.52 -0.15
C PHE A 538 -4.10 -26.36 0.24
N SER A 539 -3.26 -25.94 -0.70
CA SER A 539 -2.38 -24.80 -0.50
C SER A 539 -3.17 -23.49 -0.30
N SER A 540 -2.71 -22.67 0.65
CA SER A 540 -3.26 -21.34 0.92
C SER A 540 -2.28 -20.22 0.55
N ARG A 541 -1.21 -20.05 1.34
CA ARG A 541 -0.29 -18.92 1.23
C ARG A 541 1.01 -19.16 2.00
N VAL A 542 2.06 -18.41 1.67
CA VAL A 542 3.29 -18.34 2.46
C VAL A 542 3.16 -17.31 3.58
N ARG A 543 3.68 -17.62 4.77
CA ARG A 543 3.71 -16.76 5.96
C ARG A 543 5.08 -16.82 6.61
N PHE A 544 5.46 -15.74 7.29
CA PHE A 544 6.65 -15.72 8.15
C PHE A 544 6.18 -15.66 9.60
N GLU A 545 6.46 -16.70 10.36
CA GLU A 545 5.89 -16.92 11.68
C GLU A 545 6.99 -16.88 12.75
N ARG A 546 6.78 -16.04 13.77
CA ARG A 546 7.68 -16.01 14.94
C ARG A 546 7.34 -17.17 15.86
N SER A 547 8.37 -17.81 16.41
CA SER A 547 8.25 -18.89 17.38
C SER A 547 9.29 -18.72 18.49
N ARG A 548 9.14 -19.45 19.59
CA ARG A 548 10.13 -19.49 20.68
C ARG A 548 11.37 -20.31 20.32
N LEU A 549 11.28 -21.16 19.31
CA LEU A 549 12.35 -22.05 18.87
C LEU A 549 13.60 -21.30 18.37
N ARG A 550 13.42 -20.15 17.70
CA ARG A 550 14.53 -19.29 17.29
C ARG A 550 14.11 -17.83 17.19
N ARG A 551 15.10 -16.93 17.12
CA ARG A 551 14.85 -15.48 16.99
C ARG A 551 14.21 -15.10 15.65
N ASP A 552 14.75 -15.63 14.56
CA ASP A 552 14.28 -15.32 13.20
C ASP A 552 12.97 -16.05 12.89
N ALA A 553 12.08 -15.38 12.17
CA ALA A 553 10.82 -15.97 11.74
C ALA A 553 11.06 -17.18 10.84
N PHE A 554 10.15 -18.14 10.92
CA PHE A 554 10.09 -19.32 10.08
C PHE A 554 9.28 -19.00 8.83
N LYS A 555 9.84 -19.24 7.64
CA LYS A 555 9.08 -19.29 6.39
C LYS A 555 8.19 -20.53 6.45
N THR A 556 6.90 -20.33 6.29
CA THR A 556 5.90 -21.39 6.40
C THR A 556 4.96 -21.36 5.21
N HIS A 557 4.56 -22.55 4.74
CA HIS A 557 3.54 -22.70 3.72
C HIS A 557 2.24 -23.16 4.40
N GLN A 558 1.24 -22.27 4.43
CA GLN A 558 -0.04 -22.58 5.03
C GLN A 558 -0.87 -23.49 4.10
N GLY A 559 -1.29 -24.63 4.62
CA GLY A 559 -2.28 -25.54 4.02
C GLY A 559 -3.55 -25.63 4.84
N TYR A 560 -4.64 -26.09 4.22
CA TYR A 560 -5.86 -26.40 4.94
C TYR A 560 -6.54 -27.66 4.41
N SER A 561 -7.10 -28.45 5.31
CA SER A 561 -7.95 -29.61 5.02
C SER A 561 -9.29 -29.45 5.72
N TYR A 562 -10.34 -30.05 5.17
CA TYR A 562 -11.65 -30.05 5.82
C TYR A 562 -12.49 -31.26 5.47
N VAL A 563 -13.41 -31.60 6.38
CA VAL A 563 -14.48 -32.58 6.17
C VAL A 563 -15.80 -32.02 6.68
N THR A 564 -16.91 -32.46 6.08
CA THR A 564 -18.25 -32.06 6.49
C THR A 564 -18.93 -33.23 7.16
N ILE A 565 -19.31 -33.06 8.42
CA ILE A 565 -19.90 -34.10 9.26
C ILE A 565 -21.37 -33.74 9.51
N LYS A 566 -22.26 -34.68 9.25
CA LYS A 566 -23.68 -34.55 9.59
C LYS A 566 -23.93 -35.17 10.95
N GLY A 567 -24.26 -34.35 11.94
CA GLY A 567 -24.63 -34.82 13.27
C GLY A 567 -26.02 -35.46 13.29
N GLN A 568 -26.27 -36.31 14.29
CA GLN A 568 -27.54 -37.04 14.47
C GLN A 568 -28.76 -36.12 14.59
N ASN A 569 -28.56 -34.88 15.09
CA ASN A 569 -29.62 -33.87 15.26
C ASN A 569 -29.93 -33.08 13.97
N GLY A 570 -29.42 -33.52 12.80
CA GLY A 570 -29.55 -32.84 11.52
C GLY A 570 -28.66 -31.58 11.36
N ARG A 571 -27.88 -31.23 12.39
CA ARG A 571 -26.88 -30.15 12.31
C ARG A 571 -25.66 -30.63 11.53
N THR A 572 -25.24 -29.84 10.54
CA THR A 572 -24.05 -30.11 9.75
C THR A 572 -22.92 -29.22 10.24
N VAL A 573 -21.79 -29.83 10.60
CA VAL A 573 -20.58 -29.11 11.02
C VAL A 573 -19.46 -29.35 10.02
N LYS A 574 -18.55 -28.39 9.91
CA LYS A 574 -17.35 -28.50 9.10
C LYS A 574 -16.14 -28.49 10.04
N GLN A 575 -15.42 -29.60 10.07
CA GLN A 575 -14.13 -29.69 10.75
C GLN A 575 -13.06 -29.24 9.76
N ILE A 576 -12.22 -28.31 10.19
CA ILE A 576 -11.17 -27.69 9.38
C ILE A 576 -9.88 -27.77 10.18
N ARG A 577 -8.79 -28.19 9.53
CA ARG A 577 -7.44 -28.05 10.05
C ARG A 577 -6.63 -27.17 9.12
N ASP A 578 -6.08 -26.08 9.66
CA ASP A 578 -5.09 -25.25 9.00
C ASP A 578 -3.69 -25.59 9.53
N VAL A 579 -2.71 -25.83 8.67
CA VAL A 579 -1.34 -26.23 9.05
C VAL A 579 -0.35 -25.24 8.47
N TRP A 580 0.67 -24.88 9.23
CA TRP A 580 1.81 -24.09 8.77
C TRP A 580 3.01 -25.02 8.60
N TYR A 581 3.16 -25.54 7.39
CA TYR A 581 4.27 -26.41 7.03
C TYR A 581 5.58 -25.63 7.00
N CYS A 582 6.65 -26.20 7.53
CA CYS A 582 7.95 -25.56 7.69
C CYS A 582 9.07 -26.60 7.71
N GLU A 583 9.90 -26.63 6.67
CA GLU A 583 11.01 -27.57 6.52
C GLU A 583 12.13 -27.34 7.54
N ASP A 584 12.21 -26.14 8.12
CA ASP A 584 13.22 -25.76 9.11
C ASP A 584 13.05 -26.48 10.47
N VAL A 585 12.00 -27.29 10.65
CA VAL A 585 11.72 -28.02 11.89
C VAL A 585 11.38 -29.49 11.64
N PRO A 586 11.67 -30.40 12.60
CA PRO A 586 11.32 -31.81 12.47
C PRO A 586 9.84 -32.02 12.15
N PHE A 587 9.56 -33.03 11.33
CA PHE A 587 8.22 -33.37 10.83
C PHE A 587 7.57 -32.30 9.93
N GLY A 588 8.26 -31.19 9.66
CA GLY A 588 7.83 -30.20 8.70
C GLY A 588 6.69 -29.31 9.18
N ILE A 589 6.49 -29.15 10.49
CA ILE A 589 5.31 -28.47 11.06
C ILE A 589 5.72 -27.49 12.14
N LEU A 590 5.31 -26.23 12.00
CA LEU A 590 5.53 -25.23 13.05
C LEU A 590 4.32 -25.07 13.98
N LYS A 591 3.11 -25.15 13.42
CA LYS A 591 1.85 -24.94 14.15
C LYS A 591 0.66 -25.38 13.31
N TRP A 592 -0.47 -25.63 13.96
CA TRP A 592 -1.75 -25.84 13.29
C TRP A 592 -2.93 -25.33 14.13
N GLU A 593 -4.05 -25.18 13.46
CA GLU A 593 -5.30 -24.73 14.05
C GLU A 593 -6.43 -25.68 13.66
N ASP A 594 -7.10 -26.21 14.68
CA ASP A 594 -8.30 -27.02 14.53
C ASP A 594 -9.54 -26.16 14.76
N ARG A 595 -10.48 -26.20 13.82
CA ARG A 595 -11.76 -25.48 13.92
C ARG A 595 -12.93 -26.39 13.61
N VAL A 596 -13.98 -26.25 14.40
CA VAL A 596 -15.31 -26.78 14.08
C VAL A 596 -16.23 -25.59 13.87
N ILE A 597 -16.79 -25.47 12.68
CA ILE A 597 -17.74 -24.41 12.34
C ILE A 597 -19.10 -24.99 11.98
N ASP A 598 -20.17 -24.26 12.30
CA ASP A 598 -21.50 -24.58 11.81
C ASP A 598 -21.55 -24.33 10.29
N ALA A 599 -21.92 -25.36 9.51
CA ALA A 599 -21.81 -25.30 8.05
C ALA A 599 -22.80 -24.33 7.39
N ARG A 600 -23.86 -23.90 8.10
CA ARG A 600 -24.88 -22.98 7.59
C ARG A 600 -24.57 -21.53 7.92
N THR A 601 -24.11 -21.28 9.14
CA THR A 601 -23.89 -19.93 9.67
C THR A 601 -22.42 -19.49 9.61
N ASN A 602 -21.48 -20.42 9.41
CA ASN A 602 -20.04 -20.23 9.57
C ASN A 602 -19.62 -19.77 10.99
N ALA A 603 -20.51 -19.92 11.99
CA ALA A 603 -20.17 -19.63 13.38
C ALA A 603 -19.12 -20.64 13.87
N VAL A 604 -18.06 -20.13 14.51
CA VAL A 604 -17.02 -20.98 15.12
C VAL A 604 -17.58 -21.60 16.40
N LEU A 605 -17.69 -22.92 16.40
CA LEU A 605 -18.20 -23.70 17.54
C LEU A 605 -17.07 -24.13 18.47
N SER A 606 -15.92 -24.46 17.91
CA SER A 606 -14.69 -24.78 18.65
C SER A 606 -13.48 -24.34 17.84
N ARG A 607 -12.44 -23.92 18.55
CA ARG A 607 -11.15 -23.51 17.99
C ARG A 607 -10.05 -23.94 18.95
N LYS A 608 -9.05 -24.64 18.44
CA LYS A 608 -7.86 -25.03 19.19
C LYS A 608 -6.62 -24.73 18.37
N PHE A 609 -5.61 -24.16 19.03
CA PHE A 609 -4.39 -23.76 18.37
C PHE A 609 -3.21 -24.48 19.00
N TRP A 610 -2.40 -25.13 18.17
CA TRP A 610 -1.22 -25.88 18.57
C TRP A 610 0.02 -25.18 18.05
N HIS A 611 1.03 -25.06 18.89
CA HIS A 611 2.30 -24.42 18.53
C HIS A 611 3.47 -25.29 18.94
N ALA A 612 4.54 -25.29 18.13
CA ALA A 612 5.80 -25.91 18.52
C ALA A 612 6.34 -25.22 19.78
N ALA A 613 6.45 -25.98 20.87
CA ALA A 613 6.95 -25.55 22.16
C ALA A 613 8.47 -25.76 22.28
N ASP A 614 8.96 -26.89 21.78
CA ASP A 614 10.37 -27.27 21.81
C ASP A 614 10.72 -28.22 20.66
N ALA A 615 12.00 -28.31 20.29
CA ALA A 615 12.48 -29.19 19.23
C ALA A 615 13.94 -29.61 19.46
N GLY A 616 14.27 -30.86 19.11
CA GLY A 616 15.62 -31.40 19.29
C GLY A 616 16.65 -30.79 18.35
N LYS A 617 16.21 -30.37 17.17
CA LYS A 617 17.00 -29.59 16.21
C LYS A 617 16.14 -28.64 15.41
N ILE A 618 16.80 -27.63 14.86
CA ILE A 618 16.24 -26.66 13.93
C ILE A 618 17.16 -26.65 12.73
N PHE A 619 16.63 -26.91 11.55
CA PHE A 619 17.41 -26.91 10.31
C PHE A 619 17.70 -25.47 9.88
N ALA A 620 18.83 -25.27 9.22
CA ALA A 620 19.10 -24.01 8.56
C ALA A 620 18.03 -23.76 7.51
N THR A 621 17.57 -22.52 7.37
CA THR A 621 16.60 -22.16 6.34
C THR A 621 17.15 -22.55 4.98
N SER A 622 16.43 -23.42 4.26
CA SER A 622 16.72 -23.73 2.87
C SER A 622 16.75 -22.41 2.11
N SER A 623 17.95 -21.98 1.73
CA SER A 623 18.16 -20.84 0.86
C SER A 623 17.77 -21.26 -0.55
N ASP A 624 16.47 -21.37 -0.82
CA ASP A 624 15.99 -21.57 -2.18
C ASP A 624 16.38 -20.34 -3.01
N GLY A 625 17.47 -20.45 -3.77
CA GLY A 625 17.75 -19.62 -4.94
C GLY A 625 18.74 -18.45 -4.80
N GLU A 626 19.90 -18.64 -4.15
CA GLU A 626 21.12 -18.00 -4.67
C GLU A 626 21.70 -18.90 -5.77
N GLU A 627 21.09 -18.87 -6.96
CA GLU A 627 21.70 -19.34 -8.23
C GLU A 627 21.71 -18.20 -9.25
#